data_AF-A0A3P7LKD6-F1
#
_entry.id   AF-A0A3P7LKD6-F1
#
_cell.length_a   1.000
_cell.length_b   1.000
_cell.length_c   1.000
_cell.angle_alpha   90.00
_cell.angle_beta   90.00
_cell.angle_gamma   90.00
#
_symmetry.space_group_name_H-M   'P 1'
#
loop_
_entity.id
_entity.type
_entity.pdbx_description
1 polymer ?
#
loop_
_entity_poly.entity_id
_entity_poly.type
_entity_poly.pdbx_seq_one_letter_code
_entity_poly.pdbx_strand_id
1 'polypeptide(L)'
;MAETSTVSIGDNFKVRRHDGQLCKGFSNNTHFLDPACILETRLLESGDIEYFVHYLECDRRLDEWVTIDRIEQNSKFTSSSPPDGVLKIPGQSDGRLTRNQKRRYDEMNHVTSELDTADSITQRLEKEHQKFTRVKFIDHIRFGKYEIGTWYFSPYPEEYRKLKYLWICEFCLKYMKFEKTWVRHMLHECRQHQPPGREIYKKDNIRVFEVDGEQHKLYCQNLCLLAKLFLDHKTLYYDVAPFLFYVLCEVDAAGCHVVGYFSKVNLTSHFLAL
;
A
#
# COMPACT_ATOMS: atom_id res chain seq x y z
N MET A 1 2.66 4.33 -43.14
CA MET A 1 1.77 3.77 -42.09
C MET A 1 2.62 3.74 -40.83
N ALA A 2 2.30 4.57 -39.83
CA ALA A 2 3.06 4.59 -38.59
C ALA A 2 2.71 3.32 -37.80
N GLU A 3 3.72 2.51 -37.47
CA GLU A 3 3.57 1.38 -36.56
C GLU A 3 3.15 1.94 -35.19
N THR A 4 1.90 1.74 -34.81
CA THR A 4 1.45 1.95 -33.42
C THR A 4 2.24 0.99 -32.54
N SER A 5 3.24 1.51 -31.84
CA SER A 5 4.07 0.76 -30.92
C SER A 5 3.21 0.20 -29.80
N THR A 6 3.10 -1.12 -29.68
CA THR A 6 2.29 -1.76 -28.64
C THR A 6 2.94 -1.58 -27.27
N VAL A 7 2.28 -0.83 -26.40
CA VAL A 7 2.71 -0.59 -25.00
C VAL A 7 2.66 -1.90 -24.23
N SER A 8 3.79 -2.34 -23.70
CA SER A 8 3.94 -3.61 -22.99
C SER A 8 4.48 -3.41 -21.56
N ILE A 9 4.21 -4.37 -20.67
CA ILE A 9 4.78 -4.37 -19.32
C ILE A 9 6.31 -4.39 -19.39
N GLY A 10 6.95 -3.55 -18.57
CA GLY A 10 8.40 -3.33 -18.56
C GLY A 10 8.90 -2.26 -19.52
N ASP A 11 8.04 -1.76 -20.43
CA ASP A 11 8.41 -0.64 -21.29
C ASP A 11 8.52 0.66 -20.49
N ASN A 12 9.36 1.59 -20.96
CA ASN A 12 9.42 2.94 -20.41
C ASN A 12 8.99 3.97 -21.45
N PHE A 13 8.14 4.90 -21.03
CA PHE A 13 7.59 5.98 -21.85
C PHE A 13 7.56 7.27 -21.05
N LYS A 14 7.38 8.40 -21.74
CA LYS A 14 6.98 9.65 -21.13
C LYS A 14 5.46 9.65 -20.93
N VAL A 15 5.02 9.93 -19.71
CA VAL A 15 3.61 9.85 -19.30
C VAL A 15 3.16 11.16 -18.66
N ARG A 16 2.01 11.66 -19.08
CA ARG A 16 1.39 12.85 -18.48
C ARG A 16 0.77 12.49 -17.12
N ARG A 17 1.04 13.28 -16.07
CA ARG A 17 0.47 13.10 -14.73
C ARG A 17 -0.94 13.68 -14.59
N HIS A 18 -1.75 13.12 -13.68
CA HIS A 18 -3.14 13.55 -13.49
C HIS A 18 -3.22 14.94 -12.86
N ASP A 19 -2.30 15.23 -11.94
CA ASP A 19 -2.21 16.51 -11.23
C ASP A 19 -1.58 17.64 -12.07
N GLY A 20 -1.08 17.33 -13.28
CA GLY A 20 -0.38 18.26 -14.14
C GLY A 20 0.95 18.78 -13.58
N GLN A 21 1.45 18.18 -12.49
CA GLN A 21 2.71 18.57 -11.86
C GLN A 21 3.86 17.69 -12.37
N LEU A 22 5.04 18.28 -12.54
CA LEU A 22 6.26 17.54 -12.86
C LEU A 22 6.90 16.95 -11.61
N CYS A 23 7.57 15.80 -11.73
CA CYS A 23 8.44 15.34 -10.65
C CYS A 23 9.57 16.35 -10.41
N LYS A 24 9.87 16.63 -9.13
CA LYS A 24 10.96 17.55 -8.75
C LYS A 24 12.30 16.98 -9.21
N GLY A 25 12.88 17.55 -10.27
CA GLY A 25 14.18 17.13 -10.82
C GLY A 25 14.37 17.42 -12.31
N PHE A 26 13.28 17.47 -13.09
CA PHE A 26 13.32 17.74 -14.52
C PHE A 26 12.87 19.18 -14.84
N SER A 27 13.63 20.18 -14.39
CA SER A 27 13.25 21.60 -14.56
C SER A 27 13.48 22.19 -15.96
N ASN A 28 13.88 21.40 -16.96
CA ASN A 28 14.39 21.94 -18.22
C ASN A 28 13.59 21.54 -19.47
N ASN A 29 12.35 21.04 -19.37
CA ASN A 29 11.58 20.75 -20.57
C ASN A 29 10.12 21.21 -20.49
N THR A 30 9.69 21.88 -21.56
CA THR A 30 8.37 22.44 -21.84
C THR A 30 7.27 21.40 -22.04
N HIS A 31 7.47 20.16 -21.59
CA HIS A 31 6.54 19.06 -21.77
C HIS A 31 6.18 18.49 -20.39
N PHE A 32 4.89 18.60 -20.03
CA PHE A 32 4.26 18.07 -18.82
C PHE A 32 4.22 16.52 -18.79
N LEU A 33 5.34 15.87 -19.08
CA LEU A 33 5.47 14.44 -19.23
C LEU A 33 6.67 13.94 -18.43
N ASP A 34 6.43 13.04 -17.49
CA ASP A 34 7.46 12.44 -16.66
C ASP A 34 7.86 11.06 -17.21
N PRO A 35 9.15 10.68 -17.14
CA PRO A 35 9.59 9.33 -17.48
C PRO A 35 8.92 8.30 -16.55
N ALA A 36 8.32 7.26 -17.10
CA ALA A 36 7.64 6.23 -16.31
C ALA A 36 7.80 4.83 -16.91
N CYS A 37 7.78 3.83 -16.03
CA CYS A 37 7.79 2.41 -16.40
C CYS A 37 6.37 1.83 -16.29
N ILE A 38 5.98 1.03 -17.29
CA ILE A 38 4.72 0.27 -17.27
C ILE A 38 4.91 -0.95 -16.38
N LEU A 39 4.22 -1.01 -15.25
CA LEU A 39 4.34 -2.10 -14.29
C LEU A 39 3.27 -3.17 -14.49
N GLU A 40 2.06 -2.79 -14.92
CA GLU A 40 0.93 -3.72 -15.09
C GLU A 40 -0.10 -3.15 -16.07
N THR A 41 -0.97 -4.02 -16.60
CA THR A 41 -2.09 -3.64 -17.47
C THR A 41 -3.40 -4.26 -17.00
N ARG A 42 -4.52 -3.56 -17.17
CA ARG A 42 -5.87 -4.12 -16.89
C ARG A 42 -6.86 -3.76 -17.98
N LEU A 43 -7.74 -4.71 -18.31
CA LEU A 43 -8.89 -4.50 -19.19
C LEU A 43 -10.10 -4.10 -18.36
N LEU A 44 -10.72 -2.97 -18.71
CA LEU A 44 -11.95 -2.50 -18.09
C LEU A 44 -13.18 -3.17 -18.70
N GLU A 45 -14.30 -3.11 -17.98
CA GLU A 45 -15.59 -3.61 -18.49
C GLU A 45 -16.06 -2.86 -19.75
N SER A 46 -15.60 -1.60 -19.95
CA SER A 46 -15.85 -0.83 -21.17
C SER A 46 -15.11 -1.36 -22.40
N GLY A 47 -14.12 -2.24 -22.21
CA GLY A 47 -13.18 -2.68 -23.25
C GLY A 47 -11.92 -1.83 -23.36
N ASP A 48 -11.82 -0.74 -22.59
CA ASP A 48 -10.61 0.09 -22.54
C ASP A 48 -9.50 -0.56 -21.73
N ILE A 49 -8.24 -0.25 -22.05
CA ILE A 49 -7.07 -0.73 -21.34
C ILE A 49 -6.48 0.41 -20.50
N GLU A 50 -6.17 0.12 -19.24
CA GLU A 50 -5.39 0.99 -18.37
C GLU A 50 -4.03 0.37 -18.05
N TYR A 51 -3.05 1.24 -17.83
CA TYR A 51 -1.65 0.92 -17.56
C TYR A 51 -1.28 1.46 -16.19
N PHE A 52 -0.76 0.60 -15.31
CA PHE A 52 -0.22 1.05 -14.03
C PHE A 52 1.21 1.53 -14.23
N VAL A 53 1.47 2.79 -13.91
CA VAL A 53 2.75 3.44 -14.19
C VAL A 53 3.48 3.78 -12.90
N HIS A 54 4.79 3.57 -12.92
CA HIS A 54 5.70 4.08 -11.91
C HIS A 54 6.57 5.17 -12.51
N TYR A 55 6.49 6.37 -11.96
CA TYR A 55 7.30 7.51 -12.39
C TYR A 55 8.73 7.34 -11.88
N LEU A 56 9.69 7.28 -12.81
CA LEU A 56 11.10 7.04 -12.49
C LEU A 56 11.64 8.18 -11.63
N GLU A 57 12.44 7.84 -10.61
CA GLU A 57 13.01 8.79 -9.64
C GLU A 57 11.96 9.54 -8.79
N CYS A 58 10.70 9.12 -8.84
CA CYS A 58 9.63 9.70 -8.04
C CYS A 58 9.15 8.74 -6.94
N ASP A 59 8.52 9.31 -5.91
CA ASP A 59 7.92 8.53 -4.83
C ASP A 59 6.75 7.69 -5.37
N ARG A 60 6.67 6.43 -4.95
CA ARG A 60 5.62 5.48 -5.35
C ARG A 60 4.20 5.92 -4.99
N ARG A 61 4.04 6.90 -4.08
CA ARG A 61 2.74 7.56 -3.82
C ARG A 61 2.14 8.21 -5.05
N LEU A 62 2.97 8.48 -6.06
CA LEU A 62 2.56 9.07 -7.33
C LEU A 62 2.20 8.01 -8.37
N ASP A 63 2.42 6.72 -8.10
CA ASP A 63 2.07 5.63 -9.01
C ASP A 63 0.53 5.60 -9.21
N GLU A 64 0.09 5.44 -10.45
CA GLU A 64 -1.33 5.53 -10.82
C GLU A 64 -1.68 4.67 -12.04
N TRP A 65 -2.98 4.42 -12.22
CA TRP A 65 -3.51 3.86 -13.46
C TRP A 65 -3.77 4.98 -14.46
N VAL A 66 -3.25 4.82 -15.68
CA VAL A 66 -3.41 5.79 -16.76
C VAL A 66 -3.97 5.12 -18.02
N THR A 67 -4.72 5.89 -18.79
CA THR A 67 -5.21 5.52 -20.11
C THR A 67 -4.15 5.78 -21.20
N ILE A 68 -4.31 5.16 -22.36
CA ILE A 68 -3.34 5.22 -23.46
C ILE A 68 -3.07 6.65 -23.96
N ASP A 69 -4.05 7.57 -23.85
CA ASP A 69 -3.90 8.98 -24.25
C ASP A 69 -2.92 9.77 -23.38
N ARG A 70 -2.57 9.25 -22.19
CA ARG A 70 -1.58 9.85 -21.30
C ARG A 70 -0.16 9.36 -21.59
N ILE A 71 0.01 8.36 -22.45
CA ILE A 71 1.30 7.75 -22.79
C ILE A 71 1.76 8.25 -24.16
N GLU A 72 2.92 8.90 -24.22
CA GLU A 72 3.53 9.31 -25.49
C GLU A 72 4.20 8.10 -26.16
N GLN A 73 3.48 7.38 -27.01
CA GLN A 73 3.95 6.11 -27.61
C GLN A 73 5.26 6.23 -28.41
N ASN A 74 5.54 7.40 -28.98
CA ASN A 74 6.79 7.66 -29.73
C ASN A 74 7.99 7.93 -28.82
N SER A 75 7.80 7.99 -27.50
CA SER A 75 8.84 8.30 -26.52
C SER A 75 9.47 7.07 -25.88
N LYS A 76 9.23 5.87 -26.41
CA LYS A 76 9.75 4.62 -25.83
C LYS A 76 11.27 4.67 -25.63
N PHE A 77 11.74 4.38 -24.42
CA PHE A 77 13.16 4.42 -24.09
C PHE A 77 13.60 3.23 -23.21
N THR A 78 14.90 2.97 -23.19
CA THR A 78 15.52 1.95 -22.34
C THR A 78 16.09 2.61 -21.08
N SER A 79 15.65 2.21 -19.89
CA SER A 79 16.32 2.61 -18.64
C SER A 79 17.43 1.61 -18.31
N SER A 80 18.64 2.10 -18.03
CA SER A 80 19.78 1.28 -17.58
C SER A 80 19.68 0.88 -16.10
N SER A 81 18.75 1.50 -15.38
CA SER A 81 18.49 1.27 -13.97
C SER A 81 17.18 0.49 -13.84
N PRO A 82 17.17 -0.64 -13.10
CA PRO A 82 15.91 -1.18 -12.61
C PRO A 82 15.16 -0.09 -11.83
N PRO A 83 13.82 -0.01 -11.91
CA PRO A 83 13.07 0.93 -11.09
C PRO A 83 13.43 0.71 -9.61
N ASP A 84 13.59 1.81 -8.85
CA ASP A 84 14.01 1.76 -7.45
C ASP A 84 13.17 0.72 -6.69
N GLY A 85 13.88 -0.20 -6.01
CA GLY A 85 13.28 -1.37 -5.35
C GLY A 85 13.36 -2.69 -6.11
N VAL A 86 14.04 -2.77 -7.25
CA VAL A 86 14.42 -4.07 -7.84
C VAL A 86 15.74 -4.56 -7.24
N LEU A 87 15.67 -5.51 -6.32
CA LEU A 87 16.82 -6.35 -5.99
C LEU A 87 17.14 -7.23 -7.20
N LYS A 88 18.37 -7.13 -7.73
CA LYS A 88 18.93 -8.10 -8.68
C LYS A 88 18.81 -9.50 -8.06
N ILE A 89 18.21 -10.45 -8.77
CA ILE A 89 18.37 -11.88 -8.46
C ILE A 89 19.80 -12.23 -8.86
N PRO A 90 20.72 -12.59 -7.93
CA PRO A 90 22.02 -13.09 -8.31
C PRO A 90 21.86 -14.54 -8.75
N GLY A 91 22.15 -14.83 -10.02
CA GLY A 91 22.13 -16.23 -10.48
C GLY A 91 21.95 -16.42 -11.98
N GLN A 92 22.75 -15.74 -12.81
CA GLN A 92 23.06 -16.20 -14.17
C GLN A 92 24.32 -15.50 -14.69
N SER A 93 25.47 -15.92 -14.17
CA SER A 93 26.73 -15.97 -14.92
C SER A 93 27.76 -16.69 -14.07
N ASP A 94 28.25 -17.80 -14.60
CA ASP A 94 29.34 -18.62 -14.11
C ASP A 94 30.56 -17.75 -13.72
N GLY A 95 31.09 -17.94 -12.51
CA GLY A 95 32.07 -17.01 -11.94
C GLY A 95 32.56 -17.40 -10.55
N ARG A 96 33.41 -18.42 -10.52
CA ARG A 96 34.18 -18.95 -9.38
C ARG A 96 34.60 -17.87 -8.36
N LEU A 97 34.08 -17.96 -7.12
CA LEU A 97 34.39 -17.05 -6.00
C LEU A 97 35.88 -17.10 -5.63
N THR A 98 36.47 -15.95 -5.30
CA THR A 98 37.87 -15.85 -4.90
C THR A 98 38.10 -16.36 -3.47
N ARG A 99 39.31 -16.86 -3.18
CA ARG A 99 39.69 -17.47 -1.89
C ARG A 99 39.44 -16.55 -0.68
N ASN A 100 39.51 -15.23 -0.87
CA ASN A 100 39.27 -14.24 0.18
C ASN A 100 37.77 -13.95 0.39
N GLN A 101 36.95 -14.05 -0.67
CA GLN A 101 35.49 -13.96 -0.56
C GLN A 101 34.89 -15.20 0.09
N LYS A 102 35.43 -16.40 -0.20
CA LYS A 102 35.01 -17.65 0.45
C LYS A 102 35.31 -17.65 1.95
N ARG A 103 36.46 -17.12 2.38
CA ARG A 103 36.80 -17.00 3.82
C ARG A 103 35.86 -16.08 4.59
N ARG A 104 35.50 -14.91 4.05
CA ARG A 104 34.50 -14.03 4.68
C ARG A 104 33.10 -14.66 4.72
N TYR A 105 32.74 -15.43 3.70
CA TYR A 105 31.47 -16.15 3.65
C TYR A 105 31.41 -17.28 4.69
N ASP A 106 32.50 -18.00 4.87
CA ASP A 106 32.60 -19.11 5.84
C ASP A 106 32.75 -18.60 7.29
N GLU A 107 33.42 -17.45 7.52
CA GLU A 107 33.53 -16.79 8.84
C GLU A 107 32.19 -16.23 9.34
N MET A 108 31.31 -15.81 8.42
CA MET A 108 29.97 -15.29 8.75
C MET A 108 28.93 -16.40 8.97
N ASN A 109 29.25 -17.65 8.62
CA ASN A 109 28.34 -18.80 8.62
C ASN A 109 28.68 -19.89 9.65
N HIS A 110 29.60 -19.64 10.59
CA HIS A 110 29.96 -20.66 11.59
C HIS A 110 29.68 -20.25 13.04
N VAL A 111 28.39 -20.10 13.37
CA VAL A 111 27.76 -20.64 14.59
C VAL A 111 26.30 -20.97 14.23
N THR A 112 25.96 -22.25 14.19
CA THR A 112 24.62 -22.78 13.87
C THR A 112 23.69 -22.77 15.08
N SER A 113 22.45 -22.33 14.91
CA SER A 113 21.29 -22.94 15.59
C SER A 113 19.97 -22.54 14.89
N GLU A 114 19.50 -23.42 13.99
CA GLU A 114 18.13 -23.81 13.63
C GLU A 114 16.94 -22.80 13.56
N LEU A 115 17.10 -21.50 13.83
CA LEU A 115 16.05 -20.46 13.74
C LEU A 115 16.05 -19.69 12.40
N ASP A 116 17.17 -19.70 11.65
CA ASP A 116 17.38 -18.83 10.48
C ASP A 116 16.61 -19.24 9.20
N THR A 117 16.03 -20.44 9.15
CA THR A 117 15.26 -20.90 7.98
C THR A 117 13.89 -20.23 7.90
N ALA A 118 13.26 -19.94 9.04
CA ALA A 118 11.98 -19.23 9.09
C ALA A 118 12.12 -17.76 8.67
N ASP A 119 13.19 -17.08 9.09
CA ASP A 119 13.45 -15.68 8.74
C ASP A 119 13.83 -15.50 7.26
N SER A 120 14.60 -16.43 6.69
CA SER A 120 14.95 -16.39 5.26
C SER A 120 13.76 -16.74 4.34
N ILE A 121 12.87 -17.64 4.77
CA ILE A 121 11.60 -17.92 4.07
C ILE A 121 10.64 -16.73 4.20
N THR A 122 10.51 -16.14 5.40
CA THR A 122 9.67 -14.96 5.63
C THR A 122 10.14 -13.78 4.81
N GLN A 123 11.44 -13.50 4.76
CA GLN A 123 12.01 -12.43 3.93
C GLN A 123 11.84 -12.68 2.42
N ARG A 124 11.89 -13.95 1.97
CA ARG A 124 11.63 -14.30 0.56
C ARG A 124 10.16 -14.13 0.22
N LEU A 125 9.26 -14.65 1.06
CA LEU A 125 7.82 -14.46 0.93
C LEU A 125 7.45 -13.00 0.97
N GLU A 126 8.06 -12.19 1.84
CA GLU A 126 7.83 -10.75 1.94
C GLU A 126 8.36 -9.99 0.72
N LYS A 127 9.49 -10.41 0.13
CA LYS A 127 9.99 -9.89 -1.15
C LYS A 127 9.13 -10.29 -2.34
N GLU A 128 8.59 -11.51 -2.36
CA GLU A 128 7.62 -11.95 -3.38
C GLU A 128 6.27 -11.25 -3.20
N HIS A 129 5.82 -11.09 -1.97
CA HIS A 129 4.65 -10.30 -1.63
C HIS A 129 4.85 -8.85 -2.06
N GLN A 130 6.02 -8.24 -1.78
CA GLN A 130 6.38 -6.89 -2.24
C GLN A 130 6.39 -6.74 -3.75
N LYS A 131 6.69 -7.81 -4.51
CA LYS A 131 6.58 -7.81 -5.98
C LYS A 131 5.12 -7.87 -6.44
N PHE A 132 4.27 -8.65 -5.76
CA PHE A 132 2.84 -8.74 -6.02
C PHE A 132 2.06 -7.48 -5.59
N THR A 133 2.49 -6.82 -4.51
CA THR A 133 1.85 -5.62 -3.94
C THR A 133 2.33 -4.31 -4.57
N ARG A 134 3.07 -4.38 -5.68
CA ARG A 134 3.56 -3.18 -6.38
C ARG A 134 2.44 -2.37 -7.03
N VAL A 135 1.34 -3.02 -7.36
CA VAL A 135 0.21 -2.43 -8.05
C VAL A 135 -0.90 -2.22 -7.04
N LYS A 136 -1.40 -0.99 -6.92
CA LYS A 136 -2.62 -0.74 -6.15
C LYS A 136 -3.83 -1.11 -6.99
N PHE A 137 -4.79 -1.78 -6.37
CA PHE A 137 -6.04 -2.17 -7.03
C PHE A 137 -7.18 -1.19 -6.77
N ILE A 138 -7.27 -0.70 -5.53
CA ILE A 138 -8.25 0.29 -5.09
C ILE A 138 -7.65 1.64 -5.34
N ASP A 139 -8.26 2.45 -6.21
CA ASP A 139 -7.76 3.76 -6.60
C ASP A 139 -8.20 4.84 -5.61
N HIS A 140 -9.45 4.73 -5.14
CA HIS A 140 -10.08 5.70 -4.24
C HIS A 140 -10.90 5.02 -3.13
N ILE A 141 -11.00 5.70 -2.00
CA ILE A 141 -11.92 5.33 -0.92
C ILE A 141 -12.87 6.49 -0.60
N ARG A 142 -14.11 6.16 -0.22
CA ARG A 142 -14.98 7.07 0.52
C ARG A 142 -14.81 6.85 2.01
N PHE A 143 -14.41 7.88 2.74
CA PHE A 143 -14.27 7.87 4.19
C PHE A 143 -15.00 9.09 4.77
N GLY A 144 -16.20 8.85 5.32
CA GLY A 144 -17.11 9.91 5.73
C GLY A 144 -17.48 10.82 4.56
N LYS A 145 -17.26 12.13 4.71
CA LYS A 145 -17.48 13.13 3.65
C LYS A 145 -16.36 13.22 2.61
N TYR A 146 -15.25 12.53 2.83
CA TYR A 146 -14.05 12.64 2.01
C TYR A 146 -13.97 11.53 0.96
N GLU A 147 -13.47 11.90 -0.21
CA GLU A 147 -12.98 10.99 -1.23
C GLU A 147 -11.45 11.10 -1.27
N ILE A 148 -10.77 9.97 -1.09
CA ILE A 148 -9.33 9.94 -0.84
C ILE A 148 -8.68 8.97 -1.84
N GLY A 149 -7.74 9.48 -2.64
CA GLY A 149 -6.89 8.65 -3.49
C GLY A 149 -5.91 7.84 -2.66
N THR A 150 -5.72 6.56 -2.99
CA THR A 150 -4.83 5.65 -2.28
C THR A 150 -3.41 5.72 -2.85
N TRP A 151 -2.41 5.35 -2.05
CA TRP A 151 -1.00 5.35 -2.48
C TRP A 151 -0.45 3.95 -2.71
N TYR A 152 -0.81 3.01 -1.85
CA TYR A 152 -0.22 1.68 -1.85
C TYR A 152 -1.28 0.60 -1.91
N PHE A 153 -0.85 -0.61 -2.29
CA PHE A 153 -1.66 -1.79 -2.16
C PHE A 153 -2.02 -2.06 -0.69
N SER A 154 -3.29 -2.44 -0.46
CA SER A 154 -3.77 -3.02 0.78
C SER A 154 -4.47 -4.36 0.51
N PRO A 155 -4.22 -5.39 1.32
CA PRO A 155 -4.69 -6.75 1.10
C PRO A 155 -6.14 -6.95 1.55
N TYR A 156 -7.06 -6.14 1.04
CA TYR A 156 -8.49 -6.41 1.20
C TYR A 156 -8.84 -7.80 0.62
N PRO A 157 -9.92 -8.45 1.12
CA PRO A 157 -10.36 -9.75 0.62
C PRO A 157 -10.52 -9.76 -0.92
N GLU A 158 -10.32 -10.92 -1.53
CA GLU A 158 -10.18 -11.07 -2.98
C GLU A 158 -11.35 -10.46 -3.77
N GLU A 159 -12.55 -10.54 -3.20
CA GLU A 159 -13.76 -10.01 -3.80
C GLU A 159 -13.83 -8.47 -3.87
N TYR A 160 -12.85 -7.77 -3.28
CA TYR A 160 -12.66 -6.32 -3.35
C TYR A 160 -11.50 -5.91 -4.27
N ARG A 161 -10.62 -6.84 -4.68
CA ARG A 161 -9.44 -6.53 -5.53
C ARG A 161 -9.78 -5.97 -6.92
N LYS A 162 -11.01 -6.17 -7.39
CA LYS A 162 -11.44 -5.65 -8.70
C LYS A 162 -12.07 -4.26 -8.61
N LEU A 163 -12.23 -3.72 -7.40
CA LEU A 163 -12.91 -2.46 -7.18
C LEU A 163 -11.91 -1.32 -7.26
N LYS A 164 -12.17 -0.36 -8.16
CA LYS A 164 -11.46 0.93 -8.15
C LYS A 164 -11.84 1.79 -6.95
N TYR A 165 -13.02 1.55 -6.37
CA TYR A 165 -13.63 2.40 -5.37
C TYR A 165 -14.14 1.59 -4.17
N LEU A 166 -13.76 1.97 -2.95
CA LEU A 166 -14.16 1.29 -1.72
C LEU A 166 -14.88 2.24 -0.76
N TRP A 167 -15.98 1.79 -0.16
CA TRP A 167 -16.78 2.59 0.77
C TRP A 167 -16.49 2.17 2.20
N ILE A 168 -16.01 3.08 3.04
CA ILE A 168 -15.58 2.76 4.41
C ILE A 168 -16.41 3.58 5.40
N CYS A 169 -16.97 2.91 6.40
CA CYS A 169 -17.61 3.55 7.55
C CYS A 169 -16.57 4.32 8.36
N GLU A 170 -16.80 5.61 8.62
CA GLU A 170 -15.85 6.42 9.38
C GLU A 170 -15.78 6.07 10.88
N PHE A 171 -16.81 5.40 11.41
CA PHE A 171 -16.90 5.05 12.82
C PHE A 171 -16.44 3.63 13.13
N CYS A 172 -16.94 2.62 12.40
CA CYS A 172 -16.61 1.21 12.67
C CYS A 172 -15.57 0.63 11.70
N LEU A 173 -15.13 1.43 10.71
CA LEU A 173 -14.13 1.08 9.70
C LEU A 173 -14.52 -0.10 8.78
N LYS A 174 -15.77 -0.57 8.86
CA LYS A 174 -16.29 -1.58 7.95
C LYS A 174 -16.20 -1.06 6.52
N TYR A 175 -15.63 -1.87 5.65
CA TYR A 175 -15.52 -1.61 4.22
C TYR A 175 -16.63 -2.33 3.43
N MET A 176 -17.09 -1.71 2.36
CA MET A 176 -18.25 -2.11 1.57
C MET A 176 -18.00 -1.84 0.08
N LYS A 177 -18.60 -2.67 -0.78
CA LYS A 177 -18.41 -2.59 -2.23
C LYS A 177 -19.19 -1.48 -2.89
N PHE A 178 -20.43 -1.25 -2.42
CA PHE A 178 -21.39 -0.39 -3.11
C PHE A 178 -21.86 0.73 -2.20
N GLU A 179 -22.11 1.90 -2.79
CA GLU A 179 -22.67 3.07 -2.12
C GLU A 179 -23.98 2.72 -1.40
N LYS A 180 -24.89 2.00 -2.07
CA LYS A 180 -26.18 1.58 -1.49
C LYS A 180 -26.00 0.81 -0.18
N THR A 181 -25.00 -0.08 -0.12
CA THR A 181 -24.71 -0.85 1.10
C THR A 181 -24.11 0.03 2.19
N TRP A 182 -23.28 1.00 1.82
CA TRP A 182 -22.71 1.97 2.75
C TRP A 182 -23.77 2.93 3.31
N VAL A 183 -24.64 3.48 2.49
CA VAL A 183 -25.76 4.35 2.94
C VAL A 183 -26.67 3.58 3.89
N ARG A 184 -27.07 2.35 3.56
CA ARG A 184 -27.88 1.52 4.46
C ARG A 184 -27.16 1.26 5.78
N HIS A 185 -25.86 0.98 5.72
CA HIS A 185 -25.05 0.79 6.91
C HIS A 185 -25.03 2.04 7.80
N MET A 186 -24.83 3.22 7.22
CA MET A 186 -24.81 4.51 7.94
C MET A 186 -26.15 4.88 8.56
N LEU A 187 -27.26 4.63 7.86
CA LEU A 187 -28.58 5.07 8.33
C LEU A 187 -29.26 4.08 9.28
N HIS A 188 -28.96 2.78 9.18
CA HIS A 188 -29.80 1.75 9.82
C HIS A 188 -29.04 0.65 10.57
N GLU A 189 -27.75 0.43 10.28
CA GLU A 189 -27.02 -0.72 10.84
C GLU A 189 -25.92 -0.30 11.83
N CYS A 190 -25.17 0.76 11.53
CA CYS A 190 -24.08 1.24 12.36
C CYS A 190 -24.65 1.91 13.60
N ARG A 191 -24.23 1.42 14.77
CA ARG A 191 -24.58 2.02 16.08
C ARG A 191 -23.37 2.71 16.73
N GLN A 192 -22.25 2.78 16.01
CA GLN A 192 -20.99 3.33 16.51
C GLN A 192 -20.86 4.77 16.05
N HIS A 193 -20.49 5.64 16.99
CA HIS A 193 -20.20 7.07 16.76
C HIS A 193 -18.82 7.46 17.30
N GLN A 194 -18.01 6.48 17.68
CA GLN A 194 -16.65 6.66 18.18
C GLN A 194 -15.88 5.33 18.06
N PRO A 195 -14.54 5.35 18.13
CA PRO A 195 -13.76 4.13 18.24
C PRO A 195 -14.19 3.30 19.47
N PRO A 196 -14.05 1.96 19.40
CA PRO A 196 -14.21 1.12 20.59
C PRO A 196 -13.07 1.36 21.59
N GLY A 197 -13.06 0.63 22.70
CA GLY A 197 -12.03 0.76 23.72
C GLY A 197 -12.25 1.92 24.67
N ARG A 198 -11.15 2.37 25.30
CA ARG A 198 -11.19 3.35 26.40
C ARG A 198 -10.74 4.72 25.93
N GLU A 199 -11.53 5.76 26.17
CA GLU A 199 -11.07 7.15 26.04
C GLU A 199 -10.00 7.42 27.11
N ILE A 200 -8.77 7.74 26.67
CA ILE A 200 -7.62 7.99 27.56
C ILE A 200 -7.18 9.46 27.54
N TYR A 201 -7.67 10.25 26.58
CA TYR A 201 -7.37 11.67 26.48
C TYR A 201 -8.58 12.44 25.97
N LYS A 202 -8.83 13.59 26.59
CA LYS A 202 -9.90 14.50 26.23
C LYS A 202 -9.49 15.94 26.47
N LYS A 203 -9.46 16.73 25.40
CA LYS A 203 -9.28 18.19 25.45
C LYS A 203 -9.96 18.83 24.25
N ASP A 204 -10.77 19.85 24.49
CA ASP A 204 -11.51 20.57 23.44
C ASP A 204 -12.32 19.62 22.54
N ASN A 205 -12.11 19.66 21.23
CA ASN A 205 -12.67 18.75 20.24
C ASN A 205 -11.76 17.54 19.93
N ILE A 206 -10.69 17.31 20.69
CA ILE A 206 -9.75 16.20 20.46
C ILE A 206 -9.99 15.09 21.48
N ARG A 207 -10.00 13.84 21.00
CA ARG A 207 -10.07 12.61 21.82
C ARG A 207 -9.02 11.62 21.38
N VAL A 208 -8.52 10.83 22.32
CA VAL A 208 -7.70 9.65 22.01
C VAL A 208 -8.30 8.44 22.69
N PHE A 209 -8.51 7.38 21.91
CA PHE A 209 -9.00 6.09 22.37
C PHE A 209 -7.87 5.06 22.36
N GLU A 210 -7.69 4.35 23.46
CA GLU A 210 -6.86 3.15 23.54
C GLU A 210 -7.72 1.92 23.23
N VAL A 211 -7.39 1.23 22.15
CA VAL A 211 -8.12 0.09 21.61
C VAL A 211 -7.22 -1.15 21.67
N ASP A 212 -7.64 -2.15 22.43
CA ASP A 212 -6.96 -3.43 22.52
C ASP A 212 -7.26 -4.29 21.27
N GLY A 213 -6.21 -4.68 20.54
CA GLY A 213 -6.32 -5.51 19.34
C GLY A 213 -6.86 -6.92 19.60
N GLU A 214 -6.64 -7.48 20.79
CA GLU A 214 -7.20 -8.80 21.14
C GLU A 214 -8.71 -8.69 21.44
N GLN A 215 -9.14 -7.60 22.08
CA GLN A 215 -10.55 -7.39 22.42
C GLN A 215 -11.39 -6.90 21.23
N HIS A 216 -10.80 -6.11 20.33
CA HIS A 216 -11.48 -5.45 19.22
C HIS A 216 -10.91 -5.84 17.85
N LYS A 217 -10.65 -7.13 17.64
CA LYS A 217 -9.99 -7.70 16.44
C LYS A 217 -10.50 -7.11 15.13
N LEU A 218 -11.81 -7.14 14.90
CA LEU A 218 -12.39 -6.69 13.63
C LEU A 218 -12.13 -5.20 13.37
N TYR A 219 -12.28 -4.35 14.38
CA TYR A 219 -12.03 -2.92 14.25
C TYR A 219 -10.55 -2.66 13.93
N CYS A 220 -9.64 -3.32 14.67
CA CYS A 220 -8.20 -3.15 14.49
C CYS A 220 -7.69 -3.72 13.16
N GLN A 221 -8.27 -4.82 12.67
CA GLN A 221 -8.00 -5.36 11.33
C GLN A 221 -8.45 -4.39 10.25
N ASN A 222 -9.66 -3.84 10.35
CA ASN A 222 -10.17 -2.83 9.43
C ASN A 222 -9.29 -1.56 9.42
N LEU A 223 -8.87 -1.10 10.61
CA LEU A 223 -7.94 0.03 10.75
C LEU A 223 -6.60 -0.28 10.08
N CYS A 224 -6.08 -1.49 10.24
CA CYS A 224 -4.84 -1.91 9.61
C CYS A 224 -4.93 -1.95 8.08
N LEU A 225 -6.04 -2.47 7.54
CA LEU A 225 -6.31 -2.49 6.09
C LEU A 225 -6.41 -1.08 5.52
N LEU A 226 -7.14 -0.18 6.21
CA LEU A 226 -7.22 1.22 5.84
C LEU A 226 -5.83 1.88 5.85
N ALA A 227 -5.05 1.68 6.91
CA ALA A 227 -3.72 2.25 7.04
C ALA A 227 -2.75 1.77 5.96
N LYS A 228 -2.85 0.49 5.56
CA LYS A 228 -1.96 -0.09 4.55
C LYS A 228 -2.12 0.56 3.16
N LEU A 229 -3.27 1.21 2.88
CA LEU A 229 -3.45 2.02 1.67
C LEU A 229 -2.53 3.25 1.62
N PHE A 230 -2.00 3.69 2.77
CA PHE A 230 -1.18 4.90 2.92
C PHE A 230 0.20 4.63 3.52
N LEU A 231 0.51 3.37 3.86
CA LEU A 231 1.79 2.93 4.40
C LEU A 231 2.41 1.85 3.50
N ASP A 232 3.61 2.12 3.00
CA ASP A 232 4.33 1.19 2.13
C ASP A 232 4.74 -0.09 2.90
N HIS A 233 5.40 0.09 4.04
CA HIS A 233 6.07 -0.99 4.79
C HIS A 233 5.29 -1.49 6.01
N LYS A 234 3.95 -1.50 5.96
CA LYS A 234 3.15 -2.14 7.03
C LYS A 234 3.06 -3.64 6.77
N THR A 235 3.63 -4.42 7.68
CA THR A 235 3.81 -5.88 7.54
C THR A 235 2.70 -6.69 8.22
N LEU A 236 2.14 -6.17 9.31
CA LEU A 236 1.09 -6.84 10.09
C LEU A 236 -0.25 -6.10 9.98
N TYR A 237 -1.28 -6.82 9.53
CA TYR A 237 -2.63 -6.30 9.33
C TYR A 237 -3.76 -7.26 9.74
N TYR A 238 -3.51 -8.57 9.83
CA TYR A 238 -4.47 -9.55 10.36
C TYR A 238 -4.19 -9.96 11.80
N ASP A 239 -2.92 -10.17 12.14
CA ASP A 239 -2.50 -10.47 13.50
C ASP A 239 -2.38 -9.18 14.33
N VAL A 240 -3.52 -8.76 14.88
CA VAL A 240 -3.65 -7.50 15.65
C VAL A 240 -3.63 -7.74 17.16
N ALA A 241 -3.74 -8.99 17.60
CA ALA A 241 -3.80 -9.38 19.01
C ALA A 241 -2.63 -8.82 19.86
N PRO A 242 -1.38 -8.79 19.36
CA PRO A 242 -0.26 -8.28 20.13
C PRO A 242 -0.20 -6.74 20.24
N PHE A 243 -1.20 -5.98 19.77
CA PHE A 243 -1.09 -4.54 19.63
C PHE A 243 -2.17 -3.77 20.41
N LEU A 244 -1.76 -2.67 21.04
CA LEU A 244 -2.64 -1.57 21.42
C LEU A 244 -2.64 -0.51 20.32
N PHE A 245 -3.82 0.02 20.01
CA PHE A 245 -4.02 1.09 19.03
C PHE A 245 -4.48 2.35 19.74
N TYR A 246 -3.80 3.47 19.48
CA TYR A 246 -4.15 4.78 20.00
C TYR A 246 -4.75 5.59 18.87
N VAL A 247 -6.08 5.71 18.87
CA VAL A 247 -6.86 6.32 17.79
C VAL A 247 -7.18 7.77 18.15
N LEU A 248 -6.62 8.70 17.39
CA LEU A 248 -6.86 10.14 17.50
C LEU A 248 -8.12 10.51 16.73
N CYS A 249 -9.02 11.22 17.40
CA CYS A 249 -10.27 11.69 16.81
C CYS A 249 -10.47 13.19 17.00
N GLU A 250 -11.13 13.80 16.02
CA GLU A 250 -11.82 15.09 16.16
C GLU A 250 -13.30 14.84 16.46
N VAL A 251 -13.89 15.67 17.31
CA VAL A 251 -15.27 15.51 17.77
C VAL A 251 -16.15 16.63 17.23
N ASP A 252 -17.28 16.25 16.65
CA ASP A 252 -18.37 17.16 16.32
C ASP A 252 -19.72 16.64 16.86
N ALA A 253 -20.84 17.20 16.37
CA ALA A 253 -22.18 16.80 16.81
C ALA A 253 -22.59 15.37 16.40
N ALA A 254 -21.94 14.79 15.39
CA ALA A 254 -22.22 13.45 14.87
C ALA A 254 -21.40 12.35 15.57
N GLY A 255 -20.24 12.68 16.15
CA GLY A 255 -19.43 11.74 16.91
C GLY A 255 -17.94 12.08 16.97
N CYS A 256 -17.13 11.03 17.18
CA CYS A 256 -15.67 11.07 17.13
C CYS A 256 -15.18 10.53 15.79
N HIS A 257 -14.60 11.39 14.97
CA HIS A 257 -14.12 11.12 13.62
C HIS A 257 -12.63 10.79 13.66
N VAL A 258 -12.25 9.61 13.15
CA VAL A 258 -10.85 9.17 13.13
C VAL A 258 -10.03 10.07 12.22
N VAL A 259 -8.95 10.65 12.78
CA VAL A 259 -8.00 11.52 12.05
C VAL A 259 -6.65 10.83 11.86
N GLY A 260 -6.27 9.97 12.82
CA GLY A 260 -5.02 9.23 12.76
C GLY A 260 -4.92 8.20 13.87
N TYR A 261 -3.86 7.39 13.82
CA TYR A 261 -3.57 6.47 14.91
C TYR A 261 -2.08 6.12 14.94
N PHE A 262 -1.65 5.56 16.06
CA PHE A 262 -0.41 4.77 16.13
C PHE A 262 -0.66 3.47 16.88
N SER A 263 0.12 2.43 16.57
CA SER A 263 0.06 1.14 17.26
C SER A 263 1.31 0.91 18.11
N LYS A 264 1.15 0.25 19.25
CA LYS A 264 2.23 -0.14 20.15
C LYS A 264 2.10 -1.62 20.49
N VAL A 265 3.22 -2.33 20.57
CA VAL A 265 3.23 -3.73 21.03
C VAL A 265 2.74 -3.79 22.48
N ASN A 266 1.75 -4.64 22.73
CA ASN A 266 1.24 -4.95 24.05
C ASN A 266 2.10 -6.06 24.68
N LEU A 267 2.98 -5.65 25.59
CA LEU A 267 3.90 -6.59 26.24
C LEU A 267 3.19 -7.55 27.21
N THR A 268 1.96 -7.24 27.67
CA THR A 268 1.24 -8.11 28.62
C THR A 268 0.89 -9.48 28.03
N SER A 269 0.67 -9.59 26.73
CA SER A 269 0.37 -10.87 26.05
C SER A 269 1.55 -11.84 26.03
N HIS A 270 2.79 -11.33 26.08
CA HIS A 270 4.00 -12.18 26.10
C HIS A 270 4.34 -12.72 27.50
N PHE A 271 3.83 -12.11 28.57
CA PHE A 271 4.11 -12.53 29.95
C PHE A 271 3.14 -13.58 30.50
N LEU A 272 2.04 -13.88 29.81
CA LEU A 272 1.06 -14.91 30.22
C LEU A 272 1.37 -16.31 29.65
N ALA A 273 2.50 -16.49 28.96
CA ALA A 273 2.93 -17.77 28.36
C ALA A 273 4.05 -18.47 29.16
N LEU A 274 4.13 -18.24 30.48
CA LEU A 274 5.03 -18.96 31.40
C LEU A 274 4.23 -19.80 32.40
#